data_AF-A0A2V5TF04-F1
#
_entry.id   AF-A0A2V5TF04-F1
#
_cell.length_a   1.000
_cell.length_b   1.000
_cell.length_c   1.000
_cell.angle_alpha   90.00
_cell.angle_beta   90.00
_cell.angle_gamma   90.00
#
_symmetry.space_group_name_H-M   'P 1'
#
loop_
_entity.id
_entity.type
_entity.pdbx_description
1 polymer ?
#
loop_
_entity_poly.entity_id
_entity_poly.type
_entity_poly.pdbx_seq_one_letter_code
_entity_poly.pdbx_strand_id
1 'polypeptide(L)'
;MIDVIAHDTKAGEVVLVMNEADAWDGSDARLVALQERFNAYASFLLDGEMAEAHPELVGKPARIEVRCAHMPDPRALEVLGMIHDQLAFQDIKMEVVVKDR
;
A
#
# COMPACT_ATOMS: atom_id res chain seq x y z
N MET A 1 -9.22 -3.88 5.62
CA MET A 1 -9.46 -4.92 4.60
C MET A 1 -8.27 -4.90 3.67
N ILE A 2 -7.54 -6.00 3.55
CA ILE A 2 -6.40 -6.14 2.62
C ILE A 2 -6.93 -6.75 1.33
N ASP A 3 -6.66 -6.12 0.19
CA ASP A 3 -7.21 -6.59 -1.08
C ASP A 3 -6.53 -7.90 -1.53
N VAL A 4 -5.19 -7.91 -1.58
CA VAL A 4 -4.40 -9.09 -1.95
C VAL A 4 -3.07 -9.10 -1.20
N ILE A 5 -2.68 -10.28 -0.73
CA ILE A 5 -1.35 -10.56 -0.21
C ILE A 5 -0.67 -11.52 -1.19
N ALA A 6 0.53 -11.19 -1.62
CA ALA A 6 1.36 -12.02 -2.48
C ALA A 6 2.77 -12.13 -1.88
N HIS A 7 3.50 -13.15 -2.28
CA HIS A 7 4.91 -13.33 -1.92
C HIS A 7 5.73 -13.30 -3.20
N ASP A 8 6.55 -12.27 -3.36
CA ASP A 8 7.51 -12.21 -4.44
C ASP A 8 8.70 -13.09 -4.08
N THR A 9 8.71 -14.32 -4.59
CA THR A 9 9.78 -15.29 -4.33
C THR A 9 11.12 -14.88 -4.95
N LYS A 10 11.15 -13.95 -5.92
CA LYS A 10 12.40 -13.47 -6.53
C LYS A 10 13.06 -12.41 -5.64
N ALA A 11 12.27 -11.46 -5.15
CA ALA A 11 12.76 -10.41 -4.24
C ALA A 11 12.83 -10.89 -2.78
N GLY A 12 12.11 -11.95 -2.42
CA GLY A 12 11.95 -12.41 -1.05
C GLY A 12 11.04 -11.50 -0.22
N GLU A 13 10.12 -10.79 -0.87
CA GLU A 13 9.30 -9.73 -0.28
C GLU A 13 7.83 -10.16 -0.17
N VAL A 14 7.17 -9.69 0.90
CA VAL A 14 5.72 -9.72 1.01
C VAL A 14 5.15 -8.52 0.27
N VAL A 15 4.24 -8.76 -0.66
CA VAL A 15 3.62 -7.71 -1.47
C VAL A 15 2.16 -7.60 -1.08
N LEU A 16 1.77 -6.46 -0.53
CA LEU A 16 0.38 -6.13 -0.23
C LEU A 16 -0.11 -5.23 -1.35
N VAL A 17 -1.06 -5.73 -2.14
CA VAL A 17 -1.61 -4.96 -3.25
C VAL A 17 -2.83 -4.19 -2.75
N MET A 18 -2.89 -2.90 -3.08
CA MET A 18 -4.04 -2.04 -2.89
C MET A 18 -4.55 -1.62 -4.26
N ASN A 19 -5.79 -1.95 -4.59
CA ASN A 19 -6.39 -1.56 -5.87
C ASN A 19 -7.14 -0.24 -5.71
N GLU A 20 -6.79 0.73 -6.55
CA GLU A 20 -7.46 2.02 -6.68
C GLU A 20 -8.10 2.10 -8.06
N ALA A 21 -9.34 1.61 -8.15
CA ALA A 21 -10.08 1.51 -9.42
C ALA A 21 -10.72 2.85 -9.82
N ASP A 22 -11.16 3.64 -8.85
CA ASP A 22 -11.92 4.85 -9.12
C ASP A 22 -11.01 6.00 -9.57
N ALA A 23 -11.55 6.97 -10.31
CA ALA A 23 -10.81 8.14 -10.77
C ALA A 23 -10.61 9.15 -9.64
N TRP A 24 -9.43 9.77 -9.60
CA TRP A 24 -9.09 10.80 -8.62
C TRP A 24 -9.89 12.07 -8.89
N ASP A 25 -10.68 12.49 -7.89
CA ASP A 25 -11.62 13.60 -7.98
C ASP A 25 -11.15 14.83 -7.18
N GLY A 26 -9.93 14.79 -6.63
CA GLY A 26 -9.37 15.82 -5.76
C GLY A 26 -10.12 16.04 -4.45
N SER A 27 -11.08 15.17 -4.10
CA SER A 27 -11.90 15.34 -2.90
C SER A 27 -11.15 14.98 -1.63
N ASP A 28 -11.34 15.77 -0.57
CA ASP A 28 -10.70 15.51 0.72
C ASP A 28 -11.14 14.17 1.31
N ALA A 29 -12.43 13.81 1.11
CA ALA A 29 -12.97 12.53 1.55
C ALA A 29 -12.19 11.35 0.96
N ARG A 30 -11.82 11.44 -0.32
CA ARG A 30 -11.03 10.41 -0.97
C ARG A 30 -9.59 10.35 -0.47
N LEU A 31 -8.96 11.52 -0.25
CA LEU A 31 -7.60 11.58 0.31
C LEU A 31 -7.55 11.01 1.73
N VAL A 32 -8.57 11.28 2.54
CA VAL A 32 -8.73 10.69 3.88
C VAL A 32 -8.90 9.18 3.79
N ALA A 33 -9.80 8.70 2.93
CA ALA A 33 -10.00 7.27 2.74
C ALA A 33 -8.72 6.54 2.29
N LEU A 34 -7.93 7.16 1.40
CA LEU A 34 -6.63 6.62 0.98
C LEU A 34 -5.69 6.46 2.17
N GLN A 35 -5.55 7.50 2.99
CA GLN A 35 -4.69 7.48 4.17
C GLN A 35 -5.15 6.42 5.19
N GLU A 36 -6.46 6.28 5.41
CA GLU A 36 -7.01 5.24 6.28
C GLU A 36 -6.70 3.82 5.77
N ARG A 37 -6.78 3.60 4.44
CA ARG A 37 -6.40 2.31 3.84
C ARG A 37 -4.93 2.00 4.11
N PHE A 38 -4.04 2.96 3.92
CA PHE A 38 -2.62 2.76 4.19
C PHE A 38 -2.32 2.49 5.67
N ASN A 39 -2.98 3.21 6.58
CA ASN A 39 -2.86 2.95 8.01
C ASN A 39 -3.29 1.52 8.36
N ALA A 40 -4.38 1.02 7.76
CA ALA A 40 -4.82 -0.35 7.96
C ALA A 40 -3.80 -1.39 7.43
N TYR A 41 -3.17 -1.13 6.28
CA TYR A 41 -2.13 -2.01 5.73
C TYR A 41 -0.85 -2.00 6.57
N ALA A 42 -0.43 -0.82 7.04
CA ALA A 42 0.73 -0.68 7.92
C ALA A 42 0.48 -1.38 9.27
N SER A 43 -0.68 -1.15 9.89
CA SER A 43 -1.08 -1.87 11.12
C SER A 43 -1.09 -3.38 10.93
N PHE A 44 -1.63 -3.89 9.81
CA PHE A 44 -1.63 -5.33 9.53
C PHE A 44 -0.21 -5.93 9.50
N LEU A 45 0.77 -5.19 8.96
CA LEU A 45 2.17 -5.58 8.92
C LEU A 45 2.88 -5.48 10.27
N LEU A 46 2.55 -4.47 11.06
CA LEU A 46 3.27 -4.11 12.29
C LEU A 46 2.69 -4.75 13.55
N ASP A 47 1.37 -4.89 13.63
CA ASP A 47 0.65 -5.32 14.83
C ASP A 47 0.62 -6.85 15.00
N GLY A 48 1.28 -7.58 14.10
CA GLY A 48 1.42 -9.04 14.17
C GLY A 48 0.27 -9.83 13.58
N GLU A 49 -0.79 -9.18 13.07
CA GLU A 49 -1.89 -9.83 12.37
C GLU A 49 -1.39 -10.64 11.16
N MET A 50 -0.41 -10.12 10.43
CA MET A 50 0.28 -10.85 9.37
C MET A 50 0.96 -12.13 9.88
N ALA A 51 1.55 -12.11 11.08
CA ALA A 51 2.24 -13.27 11.64
C ALA A 51 1.29 -14.40 12.04
N GLU A 52 0.05 -14.06 12.44
CA GLU A 52 -1.00 -15.03 12.75
C GLU A 52 -1.59 -15.65 11.48
N ALA A 53 -1.88 -14.82 10.47
CA ALA A 53 -2.51 -15.26 9.23
C ALA A 53 -1.52 -15.95 8.26
N HIS A 54 -0.27 -15.48 8.24
CA HIS A 54 0.79 -15.89 7.32
C HIS A 54 2.14 -16.07 8.03
N PRO A 55 2.30 -17.09 8.89
CA PRO A 55 3.55 -17.34 9.60
C PRO A 55 4.77 -17.50 8.67
N GLU A 56 4.57 -17.97 7.44
CA GLU A 56 5.60 -18.17 6.41
C GLU A 56 6.16 -16.86 5.83
N LEU A 57 5.51 -15.73 6.13
CA LEU A 57 5.89 -14.40 5.65
C LEU A 57 6.54 -13.55 6.75
N VAL A 58 6.59 -14.05 7.99
CA VAL A 58 7.20 -13.36 9.14
C VAL A 58 8.68 -13.08 8.90
N GLY A 59 9.10 -11.86 9.24
CA GLY A 59 10.50 -11.43 9.14
C GLY A 59 10.97 -11.09 7.72
N LYS A 60 10.10 -11.20 6.71
CA LYS A 60 10.41 -10.77 5.35
C LYS A 60 10.13 -9.27 5.16
N PRO A 61 10.92 -8.58 4.33
CA PRO A 61 10.62 -7.21 3.94
C PRO A 61 9.24 -7.12 3.29
N ALA A 62 8.51 -6.06 3.60
CA ALA A 62 7.17 -5.80 3.08
C ALA A 62 7.17 -4.64 2.08
N ARG A 63 6.33 -4.78 1.05
CA ARG A 63 6.08 -3.77 0.03
C ARG A 63 4.58 -3.59 -0.15
N ILE A 64 4.10 -2.36 -0.01
CA ILE A 64 2.73 -2.00 -0.37
C ILE A 64 2.75 -1.49 -1.81
N GLU A 65 1.97 -2.13 -2.68
CA GLU A 65 1.84 -1.78 -4.09
C GLU A 65 0.45 -1.21 -4.37
N VAL A 66 0.36 0.09 -4.64
CA VAL A 66 -0.89 0.74 -5.02
C VAL A 66 -1.08 0.67 -6.52
N ARG A 67 -2.08 -0.08 -6.95
CA ARG A 67 -2.46 -0.24 -8.36
C ARG A 67 -3.57 0.72 -8.72
N CYS A 68 -3.20 1.83 -9.31
CA CYS A 68 -4.12 2.85 -9.78
C CYS A 68 -4.61 2.52 -11.19
N ALA A 69 -5.93 2.49 -11.38
CA ALA A 69 -6.54 2.40 -12.72
C ALA A 69 -6.44 3.73 -13.48
N HIS A 70 -6.34 4.85 -12.76
CA HIS A 70 -6.23 6.20 -13.32
C HIS A 70 -5.02 6.91 -12.71
N MET A 71 -4.41 7.83 -13.47
CA MET A 71 -3.29 8.64 -12.97
C MET A 71 -3.75 9.47 -11.76
N PRO A 72 -3.06 9.38 -10.61
CA PRO A 72 -3.28 10.26 -9.47
C PRO A 72 -3.21 11.74 -9.84
N ASP A 73 -4.13 12.53 -9.31
CA ASP A 73 -4.07 14.00 -9.41
C ASP A 73 -2.95 14.57 -8.51
N PRO A 74 -2.54 15.85 -8.67
CA PRO A 74 -1.46 16.42 -7.89
C PRO A 74 -1.64 16.32 -6.37
N ARG A 75 -2.87 16.46 -5.85
CA ARG A 75 -3.13 16.36 -4.41
C ARG A 75 -2.97 14.92 -3.94
N ALA A 76 -3.44 13.95 -4.72
CA ALA A 76 -3.24 12.54 -4.44
C ALA A 76 -1.75 12.17 -4.45
N LEU A 77 -0.97 12.71 -5.40
CA LEU A 77 0.49 12.53 -5.45
C LEU A 77 1.19 13.08 -4.20
N GLU A 78 0.79 14.25 -3.71
CA GLU A 78 1.33 14.82 -2.46
C GLU A 78 1.07 13.89 -1.26
N VAL A 79 -0.16 13.39 -1.13
CA VAL A 79 -0.53 12.46 -0.06
C VAL A 79 0.22 11.14 -0.18
N LEU A 80 0.32 10.57 -1.39
CA LEU A 80 1.10 9.37 -1.64
C LEU A 80 2.58 9.58 -1.29
N GLY A 81 3.16 10.75 -1.60
CA GLY A 81 4.52 11.10 -1.20
C GLY A 81 4.71 11.12 0.32
N MET A 82 3.79 11.75 1.06
CA MET A 82 3.85 11.77 2.52
C MET A 82 3.75 10.36 3.14
N ILE A 83 2.86 9.53 2.58
CA ILE A 83 2.68 8.14 3.02
C ILE A 83 3.92 7.29 2.70
N HIS A 84 4.51 7.47 1.51
CA HIS A 84 5.75 6.80 1.11
C HIS A 84 6.84 7.04 2.16
N ASP A 85 7.06 8.30 2.53
CA ASP A 85 8.11 8.67 3.48
C ASP A 85 7.82 8.07 4.87
N GLN A 86 6.57 8.12 5.31
CA GLN A 86 6.15 7.51 6.59
C GLN A 86 6.40 6.00 6.62
N LEU A 87 6.04 5.28 5.56
CA LEU A 87 6.25 3.83 5.46
C LEU A 87 7.75 3.48 5.42
N ALA A 88 8.55 4.28 4.73
CA ALA A 88 10.00 4.10 4.67
C ALA A 88 10.66 4.21 6.05
N PHE A 89 10.16 5.08 6.94
CA PHE A 89 10.62 5.13 8.35
C PHE A 89 10.33 3.86 9.15
N GLN A 90 9.41 3.01 8.66
CA GLN A 90 9.03 1.75 9.28
C GLN A 90 9.62 0.54 8.52
N ASP A 91 10.60 0.76 7.63
CA ASP A 91 11.19 -0.25 6.75
C ASP A 91 10.17 -0.94 5.81
N ILE A 92 9.04 -0.29 5.53
CA ILE A 92 8.02 -0.77 4.60
C ILE A 92 8.18 -0.01 3.28
N LYS A 93 8.37 -0.75 2.18
CA LYS A 93 8.46 -0.16 0.85
C LYS A 93 7.08 0.22 0.33
N MET A 94 7.00 1.27 -0.47
CA MET A 94 5.77 1.64 -1.17
C MET A 94 6.03 1.90 -2.64
N GLU A 95 5.21 1.33 -3.52
CA GLU A 95 5.26 1.57 -4.95
C GLU A 95 3.86 1.92 -5.48
N VAL A 96 3.81 2.88 -6.41
CA VAL A 96 2.58 3.25 -7.12
C VAL A 96 2.71 2.79 -8.56
N VAL A 97 1.79 1.92 -8.97
CA VAL A 97 1.72 1.37 -10.32
C VAL A 97 0.44 1.87 -10.96
N VAL A 98 0.56 2.61 -12.05
CA VAL A 98 -0.58 3.00 -12.87
C VAL A 98 -0.72 1.97 -13.98
N LYS A 99 -1.90 1.38 -14.16
CA LYS A 99 -2.12 0.48 -15.30
C LYS A 99 -1.93 1.27 -16.60
N ASP A 100 -0.87 0.95 -17.33
CA ASP A 100 -0.69 1.42 -18.70
C ASP A 100 -1.87 0.92 -19.54
N ARG A 101 -2.44 1.82 -20.33
CA ARG A 101 -3.67 1.58 -21.10
C ARG A 101 -3.39 0.75 -22.34
#